data_AF-A0A137QX49-F1
#
_entry.id   AF-A0A137QX49-F1
#
_cell.length_a   1.000
_cell.length_b   1.000
_cell.length_c   1.000
_cell.angle_alpha   90.00
_cell.angle_beta   90.00
_cell.angle_gamma   90.00
#
_symmetry.space_group_name_H-M   'P 1'
#
loop_
_entity.id
_entity.type
_entity.pdbx_description
1 polymer ?
#
loop_
_entity_poly.entity_id
_entity_poly.type
_entity_poly.pdbx_seq_one_letter_code
_entity_poly.pdbx_strand_id
1 'polypeptide(L)' 'KIYPMTLKEEEELNAFIDKNLKSGRIYISKSQYAAPCFFIPKTNGSKQLVQNYWKINQYMVKDKMPIPLISEVVN' A
#
# COMPACT_ATOMS: atom_id res chain seq x y z
N LYS A 1 0.29 -14.41 5.74
CA LYS A 1 -1.10 -14.56 6.20
C LYS A 1 -1.95 -13.58 5.41
N ILE A 2 -2.98 -14.05 4.71
CA ILE A 2 -3.91 -13.21 3.95
C ILE A 2 -4.97 -12.72 4.95
N TYR A 3 -5.33 -11.44 4.89
CA TYR A 3 -6.38 -10.88 5.74
C TYR A 3 -7.74 -11.30 5.17
N PRO A 4 -8.71 -11.70 6.02
CA PRO A 4 -10.06 -11.95 5.54
C PRO A 4 -10.66 -10.66 4.98
N MET A 5 -11.37 -10.77 3.86
CA MET A 5 -12.07 -9.66 3.21
C MET A 5 -13.54 -10.01 3.08
N THR A 6 -14.39 -8.98 3.17
CA THR A 6 -15.80 -9.07 2.81
C THR A 6 -15.97 -9.07 1.29
N LEU A 7 -17.11 -9.56 0.78
CA LEU A 7 -17.40 -9.55 -0.66
C LEU A 7 -17.28 -8.14 -1.26
N LYS A 8 -17.78 -7.13 -0.55
CA LYS A 8 -17.69 -5.73 -0.97
C LYS A 8 -16.24 -5.24 -1.05
N GLU A 9 -15.37 -5.68 -0.13
CA GLU A 9 -13.94 -5.33 -0.17
C GLU A 9 -13.21 -6.01 -1.32
N GLU A 10 -13.61 -7.23 -1.67
CA GLU A 10 -13.07 -7.92 -2.83
C GLU A 10 -13.45 -7.22 -4.15
N GLU A 11 -14.71 -6.78 -4.27
CA GLU A 11 -15.17 -5.95 -5.40
C GLU A 11 -14.37 -4.62 -5.49
N GLU A 12 -14.20 -3.94 -4.36
CA GLU A 12 -13.40 -2.71 -4.27
C GLU A 12 -11.92 -2.95 -4.63
N LEU A 13 -11.36 -4.09 -4.22
CA LEU A 13 -9.99 -4.48 -4.55
C LEU A 13 -9.82 -4.74 -6.05
N ASN A 14 -10.76 -5.45 -6.67
CA ASN A 14 -10.75 -5.70 -8.11
C ASN A 14 -10.83 -4.38 -8.90
N ALA A 15 -11.74 -3.48 -8.51
CA ALA A 15 -11.83 -2.15 -9.12
C ALA A 15 -10.54 -1.32 -8.96
N PHE A 16 -9.89 -1.41 -7.79
CA PHE A 16 -8.58 -0.80 -7.56
C PHE A 16 -7.50 -1.38 -8.49
N ILE A 17 -7.43 -2.70 -8.61
CA ILE A 17 -6.45 -3.39 -9.46
C ILE A 17 -6.64 -2.97 -10.92
N ASP A 18 -7.86 -3.03 -11.44
CA ASP A 18 -8.17 -2.67 -12.83
C ASP A 18 -7.78 -1.23 -13.15
N LYS A 19 -8.10 -0.28 -12.27
CA LYS A 19 -7.74 1.13 -12.44
C LYS A 19 -6.23 1.34 -12.47
N ASN A 20 -5.49 0.66 -11.60
CA ASN A 20 -4.05 0.81 -11.50
C ASN A 20 -3.30 0.07 -12.63
N LEU A 21 -3.84 -1.04 -13.13
CA LEU A 21 -3.36 -1.71 -14.33
C LEU A 21 -3.56 -0.82 -15.57
N LYS A 22 -4.77 -0.28 -15.76
CA LYS A 22 -5.09 0.62 -16.88
C LYS A 22 -4.24 1.89 -16.89
N SER A 23 -3.88 2.40 -15.72
CA SER A 23 -3.02 3.58 -15.60
C SER A 23 -1.52 3.26 -15.62
N GLY A 24 -1.13 1.98 -15.71
CA GLY A 24 0.27 1.55 -15.71
C GLY A 24 1.01 1.72 -14.38
N ARG A 25 0.29 1.98 -13.27
CA ARG A 25 0.90 2.13 -11.94
C ARG A 25 1.36 0.79 -11.35
N ILE A 26 0.66 -0.29 -11.70
CA ILE A 26 1.01 -1.65 -11.32
C ILE A 26 0.99 -2.55 -12.56
N TYR A 27 1.61 -3.72 -12.45
CA TYR A 27 1.65 -4.74 -13.50
C TYR A 27 1.57 -6.14 -12.89
N ILE A 28 1.21 -7.12 -13.70
CA ILE A 28 1.17 -8.53 -13.27
C ILE A 28 2.60 -9.01 -13.03
N SER A 29 2.90 -9.39 -11.79
CA SER A 29 4.22 -9.86 -11.38
C SER A 29 4.25 -11.39 -11.21
N LYS A 30 5.43 -11.98 -11.43
CA LYS A 30 5.75 -13.39 -11.13
C LYS A 30 6.75 -13.51 -9.96
N SER A 31 6.78 -12.50 -9.09
CA SER A 31 7.68 -12.45 -7.92
C SER A 31 7.44 -13.63 -6.98
N GLN A 32 8.52 -14.15 -6.40
CA GLN A 32 8.46 -15.13 -5.31
C GLN A 32 8.01 -14.50 -3.98
N TYR A 33 7.97 -13.18 -3.91
CA TYR A 33 7.55 -12.41 -2.74
C TYR A 33 6.25 -11.66 -3.02
N ALA A 34 5.36 -11.67 -2.02
CA ALA A 34 4.15 -10.88 -1.99
C ALA A 34 3.92 -10.31 -0.58
N ALA A 35 3.36 -9.11 -0.52
CA ALA A 35 2.86 -8.51 0.71
C ALA A 35 1.33 -8.66 0.75
N PRO A 36 0.70 -8.95 1.89
CA PRO A 36 -0.76 -8.91 1.99
C PRO A 36 -1.27 -7.45 1.97
N CYS A 37 -2.50 -7.23 1.51
CA CYS A 37 -3.20 -5.95 1.61
C CYS A 37 -4.50 -6.10 2.41
N PHE A 38 -5.03 -4.96 2.87
CA PHE A 38 -6.28 -4.86 3.61
C PHE A 38 -6.84 -3.44 3.48
N PHE A 39 -8.10 -3.25 3.89
CA PHE A 39 -8.76 -1.94 3.87
C PHE A 39 -8.79 -1.28 5.23
N ILE A 40 -8.57 0.04 5.26
CA ILE A 40 -8.75 0.89 6.44
C ILE A 40 -9.91 1.86 6.18
N PRO A 41 -10.90 1.95 7.09
CA PRO A 41 -11.98 2.93 6.96
C PRO A 41 -11.46 4.35 7.15
N LYS A 42 -12.01 5.28 6.38
CA LYS A 42 -11.77 6.73 6.50
C LYS A 42 -12.97 7.42 7.13
N THR A 43 -12.72 8.59 7.71
CA THR A 43 -13.75 9.44 8.34
C THR A 43 -14.86 9.86 7.37
N ASN A 44 -14.53 10.01 6.08
CA ASN A 44 -15.50 10.32 5.02
C ASN A 44 -16.30 9.10 4.53
N GLY A 45 -16.19 7.94 5.19
CA GLY A 45 -16.90 6.71 4.82
C GLY A 45 -16.25 5.91 3.69
N SER A 46 -15.20 6.41 3.04
CA SER A 46 -14.43 5.65 2.05
C SER A 46 -13.49 4.64 2.72
N LYS A 47 -13.01 3.66 1.96
CA LYS A 47 -11.97 2.73 2.39
C LYS A 47 -10.67 2.99 1.62
N GLN A 48 -9.55 2.92 2.32
CA GLN A 48 -8.23 2.99 1.69
C GLN A 48 -7.59 1.59 1.70
N LEU A 49 -7.19 1.11 0.52
CA LEU A 49 -6.36 -0.08 0.41
C LEU A 49 -4.95 0.21 0.94
N VAL A 50 -4.46 -0.64 1.84
CA VAL A 50 -3.13 -0.54 2.44
C VAL A 50 -2.41 -1.88 2.30
N GLN A 51 -1.15 -1.83 1.85
CA GLN A 51 -0.29 -3.00 1.76
C GLN A 51 0.58 -3.11 3.01
N ASN A 52 0.64 -4.30 3.60
CA ASN A 52 1.49 -4.56 4.76
C ASN A 52 2.93 -4.92 4.33
N TYR A 53 3.78 -3.91 4.21
CA TYR A 53 5.20 -4.07 3.92
C TYR A 53 6.08 -4.39 5.14
N TRP A 54 5.53 -4.54 6.35
CA TRP A 54 6.31 -4.65 7.59
C TRP A 54 7.42 -5.69 7.52
N LYS A 55 7.09 -6.92 7.07
CA LYS A 55 8.08 -8.00 6.94
C LYS A 55 9.13 -7.70 5.87
N ILE A 56 8.75 -7.08 4.75
CA ILE A 56 9.69 -6.71 3.68
C ILE A 56 10.65 -5.64 4.18
N ASN A 57 10.13 -4.62 4.87
CA ASN A 57 10.92 -3.51 5.42
C ASN A 57 11.97 -3.95 6.45
N GLN A 58 11.81 -5.11 7.08
CA GLN A 58 12.82 -5.66 8.00
C GLN A 58 14.07 -6.18 7.28
N TYR A 59 13.93 -6.62 6.02
CA TYR A 59 15.05 -7.15 5.23
C TYR A 59 15.65 -6.13 4.27
N MET A 60 15.01 -4.98 4.07
CA MET A 60 15.54 -3.93 3.20
C MET A 60 16.65 -3.12 3.88
N VAL A 61 17.65 -2.72 3.08
CA VAL A 61 18.71 -1.79 3.51
C VAL A 61 18.07 -0.42 3.74
N LYS A 62 18.29 0.17 4.91
CA LYS A 62 17.75 1.50 5.25
C LYS A 62 18.59 2.58 4.58
N ASP A 63 17.99 3.29 3.64
CA ASP A 63 18.53 4.55 3.12
C ASP A 63 18.20 5.69 4.10
N LYS A 64 19.19 6.09 4.90
CA LYS A 64 19.02 7.08 5.99
C LYS A 64 19.31 8.50 5.48
N MET A 65 18.65 8.93 4.41
CA MET A 65 18.71 10.33 4.00
C MET A 65 18.05 11.20 5.08
N PRO A 66 18.73 12.23 5.60
CA PRO A 66 18.15 13.09 6.62
C PRO A 66 17.03 13.92 6.00
N ILE A 67 15.83 13.82 6.60
CA ILE A 67 14.74 14.77 6.34
C ILE A 67 14.97 15.93 7.31
N PRO A 68 15.15 17.17 6.83
CA PRO A 68 15.42 18.31 7.70
C PRO A 68 14.27 18.53 8.68
N LEU A 69 14.60 19.06 9.86
CA LEU A 69 13.58 19.47 10.82
C LEU A 69 12.77 20.63 10.23
N ILE A 70 11.49 20.75 10.61
CA ILE A 70 10.62 21.83 10.11
C ILE A 70 11.24 23.21 10.38
N SER A 71 11.89 23.38 11.54
CA SER A 71 12.61 24.60 11.92
C SER A 71 13.82 24.93 11.03
N GLU A 72 14.37 23.95 10.33
CA GLU A 72 15.51 24.13 9.41
C GLU A 72 15.04 24.54 8.00
N VAL A 73 13.77 24.26 7.66
CA VAL A 73 13.20 24.53 6.32
C VAL A 73 12.40 25.83 6.29
N VAL A 74 11.69 26.16 7.37
CA VAL A 74 10.84 27.35 7.45
C VAL A 74 11.63 28.48 8.10
N ASN A 75 12.40 29.21 7.28
CA ASN A 75 12.94 30.54 7.58
C ASN A 75 12.33 31.56 6.62
#